data_AF-A0A945KNV8-F1
#
_entry.id   AF-A0A945KNV8-F1
#
_cell.length_a   1.000
_cell.length_b   1.000
_cell.length_c   1.000
_cell.angle_alpha   90.00
_cell.angle_beta   90.00
_cell.angle_gamma   90.00
#
_symmetry.space_group_name_H-M   'P 1'
#
loop_
_entity.id
_entity.type
_entity.pdbx_description
1 polymer ?
#
loop_
_entity_poly.entity_id
_entity_poly.type
_entity_poly.pdbx_seq_one_letter_code
_entity_poly.pdbx_strand_id
1 'polypeptide(L)'
;MILLAFIAIPLLEIAVFIEVGGFIGLWWTLIIVVGTAFAGTYMLRRQGLATLRRAQDNMAEGRMPLREVFDGLCLLIAGALLLTPGFVTDLAGALLLMPPIRLLLGRLVARHIVASGQFQAQNFHAGAQQTRYGEPRHGHPRQPPGGPDDPGRPSQPGEDDIIDVDFQEISPESTPGGPAPIEYDGDEKT
;
A
#
# COMPACT_ATOMS: atom_id res chain seq x y z
N MET A 1 -11.46 -11.29 29.72
CA MET A 1 -10.52 -12.27 29.11
C MET A 1 -9.12 -11.71 28.93
N ILE A 2 -8.94 -10.50 28.37
CA ILE A 2 -7.61 -9.87 28.19
C ILE A 2 -6.79 -9.76 29.49
N LEU A 3 -7.42 -9.33 30.61
CA LEU A 3 -6.72 -9.22 31.90
C LEU A 3 -6.16 -10.56 32.39
N LEU A 4 -6.88 -11.66 32.16
CA LEU A 4 -6.43 -12.99 32.55
C LEU A 4 -5.23 -13.43 31.72
N ALA A 5 -5.23 -13.17 30.41
CA ALA A 5 -4.07 -13.44 29.55
C ALA A 5 -2.85 -12.58 29.95
N PHE A 6 -3.07 -11.30 30.28
CA PHE A 6 -2.01 -10.39 30.71
C PHE A 6 -1.34 -10.83 32.02
N ILE A 7 -2.06 -11.48 32.93
CA ILE A 7 -1.48 -12.05 34.16
C ILE A 7 -0.89 -13.46 33.88
N ALA A 8 -1.59 -14.28 33.11
CA ALA A 8 -1.19 -15.67 32.86
C ALA A 8 0.10 -15.78 32.07
N ILE A 9 0.33 -14.92 31.07
CA ILE A 9 1.56 -14.96 30.25
C ILE A 9 2.82 -14.72 31.11
N PRO A 10 2.93 -13.63 31.89
CA PRO A 10 4.07 -13.43 32.78
C PRO A 10 4.24 -14.55 33.81
N LEU A 11 3.14 -15.11 34.33
CA LEU A 11 3.20 -16.22 35.28
C LEU A 11 3.80 -17.48 34.63
N LEU A 12 3.39 -17.77 33.39
CA LEU A 12 3.94 -18.86 32.58
C LEU A 12 5.43 -18.64 32.32
N GLU A 13 5.84 -17.42 31.98
CA GLU A 13 7.25 -17.08 31.76
C GLU A 13 8.11 -17.33 32.99
N ILE A 14 7.64 -16.89 34.17
CA ILE A 14 8.35 -17.13 35.43
C ILE A 14 8.46 -18.63 35.71
N ALA A 15 7.39 -19.40 35.48
CA ALA A 15 7.41 -20.85 35.67
C ALA A 15 8.46 -21.53 34.76
N VAL A 16 8.47 -21.21 33.47
CA VAL A 16 9.43 -21.77 32.50
C VAL A 16 10.85 -21.33 32.83
N PHE A 17 11.05 -20.07 33.22
CA PHE A 17 12.37 -19.56 33.59
C PHE A 17 12.94 -20.27 34.83
N ILE A 18 12.11 -20.54 35.84
CA ILE A 18 12.50 -21.31 37.03
C ILE A 18 12.85 -22.75 36.66
N GLU A 19 12.04 -23.39 35.81
CA GLU A 19 12.27 -24.78 35.37
C GLU A 19 13.58 -24.90 34.61
N VAL A 20 13.78 -24.09 33.55
CA VAL A 20 15.03 -24.07 32.76
C VAL A 20 16.22 -23.65 33.62
N GLY A 21 16.04 -22.68 34.51
CA GLY A 21 17.03 -22.24 35.48
C GLY A 21 17.46 -23.35 36.45
N GLY A 22 16.54 -24.26 36.81
CA GLY A 22 16.83 -25.45 37.61
C GLY A 22 17.63 -26.51 36.84
N PHE A 23 17.40 -26.66 35.53
CA PHE A 23 18.11 -27.64 34.69
C PHE A 23 19.52 -27.19 34.29
N ILE A 24 19.69 -25.92 33.88
CA ILE A 24 20.92 -25.39 33.27
C ILE A 24 21.72 -24.51 34.25
N GLY A 25 21.04 -23.93 35.25
CA GLY A 25 21.58 -22.94 36.17
C GLY A 25 21.22 -21.51 35.76
N LEU A 26 21.01 -20.64 36.76
CA LEU A 26 20.54 -19.26 36.56
C LEU A 26 21.46 -18.43 35.66
N TRP A 27 22.78 -18.52 35.86
CA TRP A 27 23.75 -17.73 35.10
C TRP A 27 23.73 -18.06 33.59
N TRP A 28 23.69 -19.35 33.25
CA TRP A 28 23.58 -19.78 31.86
C TRP A 28 22.25 -19.39 31.23
N THR A 29 21.17 -19.53 31.99
CA THR A 29 19.82 -19.11 31.59
C THR A 29 19.78 -17.62 31.24
N LEU A 30 20.36 -16.77 32.09
CA LEU A 30 20.47 -15.33 31.83
C LEU A 30 21.31 -15.01 30.57
N ILE A 31 22.45 -15.68 30.39
CA ILE A 31 23.29 -15.49 29.19
C ILE A 31 22.52 -15.84 27.93
N ILE A 32 21.76 -16.95 27.94
CA ILE A 32 20.93 -17.37 26.81
C ILE A 32 19.89 -16.30 26.51
N VAL A 33 19.14 -15.85 27.52
CA VAL A 33 18.08 -14.84 27.36
C VAL A 33 18.62 -13.51 26.84
N VAL A 34 19.77 -13.05 27.36
CA VAL A 34 20.42 -11.83 26.84
C VAL A 34 20.92 -12.05 25.41
N GLY A 35 21.47 -13.23 25.12
CA GLY A 35 21.94 -13.60 23.78
C GLY A 35 20.81 -13.64 22.75
N THR A 36 19.66 -14.21 23.09
CA THR A 36 18.48 -14.27 22.23
C THR A 36 17.88 -12.88 22.02
N ALA A 37 17.81 -12.05 23.07
CA ALA A 37 17.38 -10.65 22.93
C ALA A 37 18.29 -9.86 22.00
N PHE A 38 19.61 -10.03 22.10
CA PHE A 38 20.57 -9.36 21.22
C PHE A 38 20.46 -9.83 19.78
N ALA A 39 20.36 -11.15 19.56
CA ALA A 39 20.18 -11.74 18.24
C ALA A 39 18.85 -11.30 17.59
N GLY A 40 17.76 -11.34 18.35
CA GLY A 40 16.44 -10.89 17.91
C GLY A 40 16.43 -9.41 17.56
N THR A 41 17.00 -8.55 18.40
CA THR A 41 17.14 -7.11 18.14
C THR A 41 18.01 -6.83 16.91
N TYR A 42 19.09 -7.58 16.72
CA TYR A 42 19.94 -7.46 15.53
C TYR A 42 19.18 -7.81 14.24
N MET A 43 18.42 -8.91 14.25
CA MET A 43 17.56 -9.30 13.13
C MET A 43 16.47 -8.27 12.88
N LEU A 44 15.82 -7.77 13.94
CA LEU A 44 14.78 -6.74 13.86
C LEU A 44 15.32 -5.46 13.24
N ARG A 45 16.50 -4.97 13.66
CA ARG A 45 17.13 -3.78 13.08
C ARG A 45 17.42 -3.96 11.59
N ARG A 46 18.00 -5.10 11.21
CA ARG A 46 18.38 -5.37 9.82
C ARG A 46 17.17 -5.53 8.91
N GLN A 47 16.17 -6.29 9.33
CA GLN A 47 14.95 -6.53 8.55
C GLN A 47 14.02 -5.31 8.58
N GLY A 48 13.88 -4.64 9.72
CA GLY A 48 13.02 -3.48 9.89
C GLY A 48 13.46 -2.30 9.04
N LEU A 49 14.75 -2.01 9.01
CA LEU A 49 15.26 -0.92 8.17
C LEU A 49 15.11 -1.24 6.68
N ALA A 50 15.27 -2.51 6.29
CA ALA A 50 15.05 -2.95 4.91
C ALA A 50 13.57 -2.83 4.50
N THR A 51 12.63 -3.22 5.37
CA THR A 51 11.19 -3.08 5.13
C THR A 51 10.78 -1.62 5.05
N LEU A 52 11.30 -0.76 5.93
CA LEU A 52 11.02 0.67 5.91
C LEU A 52 11.51 1.33 4.62
N ARG A 53 12.73 1.00 4.17
CA ARG A 53 13.27 1.51 2.89
C ARG A 53 12.38 1.11 1.72
N ARG A 54 11.99 -0.17 1.64
CA ARG A 54 11.06 -0.65 0.58
C ARG A 54 9.70 0.05 0.63
N ALA A 55 9.18 0.31 1.83
CA ALA A 55 7.94 1.06 1.97
C ALA A 55 8.09 2.50 1.46
N GLN A 56 9.21 3.16 1.77
CA GLN A 56 9.53 4.50 1.27
C GLN A 56 9.68 4.52 -0.26
N ASP A 57 10.42 3.55 -0.83
CA ASP A 57 10.61 3.41 -2.27
C ASP A 57 9.25 3.23 -2.99
N ASN A 58 8.41 2.33 -2.51
CA ASN A 58 7.07 2.10 -3.06
C ASN A 58 6.18 3.36 -2.99
N MET A 59 6.22 4.09 -1.87
CA MET A 59 5.47 5.35 -1.73
C MET A 59 5.98 6.44 -2.67
N ALA A 60 7.30 6.53 -2.87
CA ALA A 60 7.91 7.48 -3.81
C ALA A 60 7.49 7.20 -5.27
N GLU A 61 7.22 5.93 -5.60
CA GLU A 61 6.71 5.50 -6.91
C GLU A 61 5.18 5.59 -7.04
N GLY A 62 4.49 6.13 -6.04
CA GLY A 62 3.02 6.23 -6.02
C GLY A 62 2.31 4.88 -5.81
N ARG A 63 3.01 3.83 -5.37
CA ARG A 63 2.46 2.51 -5.07
C ARG A 63 2.11 2.38 -3.59
N MET A 64 0.93 1.82 -3.28
CA MET A 64 0.52 1.56 -1.89
C MET A 64 1.33 0.37 -1.29
N PRO A 65 2.16 0.57 -0.25
CA PRO A 65 3.06 -0.47 0.28
C PRO A 65 2.36 -1.40 1.30
N LEU A 66 1.23 -2.01 0.91
CA LEU A 66 0.38 -2.74 1.85
C LEU A 66 1.11 -3.91 2.52
N ARG A 67 1.97 -4.60 1.76
CA ARG A 67 2.77 -5.72 2.24
C ARG A 67 3.85 -5.27 3.21
N GLU A 68 4.56 -4.19 2.89
CA GLU A 68 5.63 -3.67 3.74
C GLU A 68 5.07 -3.09 5.05
N VAL A 69 3.86 -2.52 5.03
CA VAL A 69 3.16 -2.08 6.24
C VAL A 69 2.80 -3.27 7.13
N PHE A 70 2.26 -4.34 6.57
CA PHE A 70 1.97 -5.56 7.33
C PHE A 70 3.24 -6.20 7.91
N ASP A 71 4.28 -6.32 7.09
CA ASP A 71 5.58 -6.80 7.55
C ASP A 71 6.11 -5.90 8.68
N GLY A 72 6.04 -4.57 8.52
CA GLY A 72 6.43 -3.60 9.54
C GLY A 72 5.68 -3.77 10.86
N LEU A 73 4.36 -3.98 10.81
CA LEU A 73 3.54 -4.26 11.99
C LEU A 73 3.94 -5.57 12.66
N CYS A 74 4.14 -6.65 11.89
CA CYS A 74 4.62 -7.92 12.43
C CYS A 74 6.00 -7.76 13.10
N LEU A 75 6.91 -7.00 12.50
CA LEU A 75 8.21 -6.68 13.10
C LEU A 75 8.06 -5.90 14.40
N LEU A 76 7.14 -4.94 14.47
CA LEU A 76 6.90 -4.14 15.67
C LEU A 76 6.34 -4.99 16.81
N ILE A 77 5.37 -5.86 16.52
CA ILE A 77 4.82 -6.83 17.47
C ILE A 77 5.91 -7.80 17.92
N ALA A 78 6.71 -8.33 16.99
CA ALA A 78 7.83 -9.21 17.32
C ALA A 78 8.87 -8.54 18.23
N GLY A 79 9.19 -7.27 17.95
CA GLY A 79 10.09 -6.47 18.79
C GLY A 79 9.52 -6.20 20.18
N ALA A 80 8.22 -5.92 20.28
CA ALA A 80 7.54 -5.74 21.57
C ALA A 80 7.53 -7.03 22.40
N LEU A 81 7.31 -8.19 21.76
CA LEU A 81 7.40 -9.51 22.40
C LEU A 81 8.83 -9.78 22.93
N LEU A 82 9.86 -9.48 22.14
CA LEU A 82 11.27 -9.62 22.54
C LEU A 82 11.72 -8.62 23.61
N LEU A 83 11.02 -7.49 23.77
CA LEU A 83 11.32 -6.49 24.81
C LEU A 83 10.93 -6.97 26.21
N THR A 84 9.98 -7.91 26.29
CA THR A 84 9.68 -8.69 27.50
C THR A 84 10.43 -10.02 27.40
N PRO A 85 11.75 -10.05 27.66
CA PRO A 85 12.54 -11.26 27.47
C PRO A 85 12.06 -12.35 28.41
N GLY A 86 11.45 -13.38 27.82
CA GLY A 86 10.99 -14.61 28.47
C GLY A 86 11.08 -15.74 27.45
N PHE A 87 11.23 -17.00 27.87
CA PHE A 87 11.47 -18.12 26.97
C PHE A 87 10.36 -18.33 25.92
N VAL A 88 9.10 -18.23 26.33
CA VAL A 88 7.97 -18.51 25.44
C VAL A 88 7.74 -17.32 24.50
N THR A 89 7.79 -16.12 25.05
CA THR A 89 7.58 -14.86 24.35
C THR A 89 8.74 -14.56 23.41
N ASP A 90 9.99 -14.91 23.76
CA ASP A 90 11.14 -14.83 22.85
C ASP A 90 10.96 -15.79 21.67
N LEU A 91 10.54 -17.03 21.92
CA LEU A 91 10.34 -17.99 20.84
C LEU A 91 9.24 -17.52 19.89
N ALA A 92 8.13 -17.02 20.43
CA ALA A 92 7.05 -16.44 19.63
C ALA A 92 7.50 -15.21 18.84
N GLY A 93 8.23 -14.29 19.47
CA GLY A 93 8.80 -13.10 18.83
C GLY A 93 9.82 -13.45 17.75
N ALA A 94 10.71 -14.40 18.01
CA ALA A 94 11.70 -14.89 17.05
C ALA A 94 11.06 -15.61 15.87
N LEU A 95 10.02 -16.43 16.09
CA LEU A 95 9.24 -17.05 15.03
C LEU A 95 8.57 -15.97 14.17
N LEU A 96 7.99 -14.93 14.77
CA LEU A 96 7.36 -13.84 14.03
C LEU A 96 8.38 -12.98 13.26
N LEU A 97 9.62 -12.88 13.74
CA LEU A 97 10.74 -12.27 13.00
C LEU A 97 11.15 -13.06 11.76
N MET A 98 10.80 -14.34 11.64
CA MET A 98 11.17 -15.14 10.47
C MET A 98 10.32 -14.73 9.25
N PRO A 99 10.96 -14.35 8.11
CA PRO A 99 10.26 -14.06 6.87
C PRO A 99 9.22 -15.11 6.42
N PRO A 100 9.48 -16.44 6.49
CA PRO A 100 8.49 -17.43 6.09
C PRO A 100 7.22 -17.42 6.94
N ILE A 101 7.34 -17.13 8.24
CA ILE A 101 6.20 -17.05 9.15
C ILE A 101 5.34 -15.84 8.81
N ARG A 102 5.95 -14.67 8.56
CA ARG A 102 5.22 -13.46 8.12
C ARG A 102 4.47 -13.67 6.79
N LEU A 103 5.09 -14.33 5.82
CA LEU A 103 4.45 -14.68 4.55
C LEU A 103 3.23 -15.58 4.75
N LEU A 104 3.33 -16.57 5.65
CA LEU A 104 2.26 -17.51 5.94
C LEU A 104 1.09 -16.82 6.67
N LEU A 105 1.40 -15.99 7.66
CA LEU A 105 0.43 -15.13 8.35
C LEU A 105 -0.27 -14.18 7.38
N GLY A 106 0.47 -13.49 6.51
CA GLY A 106 -0.10 -12.60 5.51
C GLY A 106 -1.07 -13.32 4.57
N ARG A 107 -0.77 -14.55 4.15
CA ARG A 107 -1.69 -15.39 3.36
C ARG A 107 -2.94 -15.79 4.13
N LEU A 108 -2.81 -16.16 5.40
CA LEU A 108 -3.96 -16.51 6.25
C LEU A 108 -4.89 -15.32 6.45
N VAL A 109 -4.31 -14.16 6.77
CA VAL A 109 -5.04 -12.90 6.97
C VAL A 109 -5.74 -12.51 5.67
N ALA A 110 -5.03 -12.51 4.54
CA ALA A 110 -5.63 -12.23 3.24
C ALA A 110 -6.80 -13.17 2.93
N ARG A 111 -6.65 -14.48 3.17
CA ARG A 111 -7.72 -15.46 2.98
C ARG A 111 -8.92 -15.17 3.87
N HIS A 112 -8.69 -14.79 5.13
CA HIS A 112 -9.77 -14.51 6.08
C HIS A 112 -10.54 -13.24 5.70
N ILE A 113 -9.83 -12.20 5.25
CA ILE A 113 -10.40 -10.94 4.80
C ILE A 113 -11.24 -11.14 3.52
N VAL A 114 -10.72 -11.91 2.55
CA VAL A 114 -11.45 -12.24 1.32
C VAL A 114 -12.67 -13.13 1.61
N ALA A 115 -12.54 -14.10 2.52
CA ALA A 115 -13.64 -15.00 2.89
C ALA A 115 -14.75 -14.32 3.72
N SER A 116 -14.44 -13.22 4.41
CA SER A 116 -15.42 -12.49 5.24
C SER A 116 -16.21 -11.43 4.46
N GLY A 117 -15.99 -11.27 3.15
CA GLY A 117 -16.88 -10.54 2.24
C GLY A 117 -17.03 -9.04 2.48
N GLN A 118 -16.33 -8.46 3.46
CA GLN A 118 -16.46 -7.04 3.84
C GLN A 118 -15.60 -6.09 2.99
N PHE A 119 -14.68 -6.62 2.19
CA PHE A 119 -14.02 -5.87 1.14
C PHE A 119 -14.68 -6.21 -0.19
N GLN A 120 -15.78 -5.52 -0.48
CA GLN A 120 -16.16 -5.27 -1.86
C GLN A 120 -14.99 -4.48 -2.45
N ALA A 121 -14.06 -5.19 -3.08
CA ALA A 121 -13.03 -4.60 -3.92
C ALA A 121 -13.79 -3.85 -5.01
N GLN A 122 -14.13 -2.59 -4.75
CA GLN A 122 -14.47 -1.65 -5.79
C GLN A 122 -13.27 -1.68 -6.73
N ASN A 123 -13.51 -2.26 -7.90
CA ASN A 123 -12.53 -2.60 -8.91
C ASN A 123 -11.44 -1.53 -9.01
N PHE A 124 -10.26 -1.80 -8.45
CA PHE A 124 -9.04 -1.18 -8.91
C PHE A 124 -8.80 -1.72 -10.32
N HIS A 125 -9.41 -1.08 -11.31
CA HIS A 125 -8.99 -1.15 -12.70
C HIS A 125 -7.61 -0.47 -12.77
N ALA A 126 -6.59 -1.14 -12.27
CA ALA A 126 -5.24 -0.91 -12.73
C ALA A 126 -5.28 -1.20 -14.24
N GLY A 127 -5.05 -0.17 -15.04
CA GLY A 127 -5.13 -0.23 -16.49
C GLY A 127 -4.29 -1.38 -17.04
N ALA A 128 -4.93 -2.52 -17.27
CA ALA A 128 -4.57 -3.41 -18.34
C ALA A 128 -4.96 -2.67 -19.63
N GLN A 129 -4.19 -1.63 -19.95
CA GLN A 129 -4.15 -1.01 -21.25
C GLN A 129 -3.59 -2.09 -22.15
N GLN A 130 -4.52 -2.89 -22.67
CA GLN A 130 -4.28 -3.93 -23.66
C GLN A 130 -3.67 -3.21 -24.85
N THR A 131 -2.35 -3.18 -24.88
CA THR A 131 -1.55 -2.73 -26.01
C THR A 131 -1.75 -3.78 -27.07
N ARG A 132 -2.88 -3.69 -27.77
CA ARG A 132 -3.09 -4.35 -29.04
C ARG A 132 -2.13 -3.68 -30.00
N TYR A 133 -0.94 -4.27 -30.05
CA TYR A 133 0.13 -4.01 -30.98
C TYR A 133 -0.44 -3.61 -32.34
N GLY A 134 -0.03 -2.44 -32.83
CA GLY A 134 -0.38 -1.95 -34.16
C GLY A 134 -0.06 -3.01 -35.20
N GLU A 135 -1.11 -3.48 -35.86
CA GLU A 135 -1.02 -4.39 -36.99
C GLU A 135 -0.34 -3.64 -38.15
N PRO A 136 0.74 -4.17 -38.76
CA PRO A 136 1.34 -3.52 -39.90
C PRO A 136 0.35 -3.56 -41.05
N ARG A 137 -0.13 -2.38 -41.46
CA ARG A 137 -0.90 -2.16 -42.70
C ARG A 137 -0.27 -2.94 -43.85
N HIS A 138 -0.88 -4.06 -44.22
CA HIS A 138 -0.62 -4.74 -45.49
C HIS A 138 -1.17 -3.83 -46.60
N GLY A 139 -0.24 -3.23 -47.35
CA GLY A 139 -0.54 -2.43 -48.53
C GLY A 139 -1.34 -3.24 -49.53
N HIS A 140 -2.58 -2.80 -49.81
CA HIS A 140 -3.35 -3.33 -50.91
C HIS A 140 -2.75 -2.84 -52.25
N PRO A 141 -2.68 -3.71 -53.28
CA PRO A 141 -2.19 -3.33 -54.60
C PRO A 141 -3.06 -2.26 -55.25
N ARG A 142 -2.42 -1.38 -56.01
CA ARG A 142 -3.04 -0.35 -56.85
C ARG A 142 -4.20 -0.89 -57.68
N GLN A 143 -5.39 -0.30 -57.52
CA GLN A 143 -6.51 -0.49 -58.44
C GLN A 143 -6.29 0.41 -59.68
N PRO A 144 -6.56 -0.07 -60.91
CA PRO A 144 -6.44 0.76 -62.12
C PRO A 144 -7.56 1.81 -62.20
N PRO A 145 -7.41 2.88 -62.98
CA PRO A 145 -8.40 3.95 -63.06
C PRO A 145 -9.65 3.45 -63.80
N GLY A 146 -10.73 3.22 -63.06
CA GLY A 146 -12.08 3.03 -63.60
C GLY A 146 -12.77 4.38 -63.80
N GLY A 147 -13.42 4.54 -64.95
CA GLY A 147 -13.96 5.80 -65.49
C GLY A 147 -15.07 6.50 -64.70
N PRO A 148 -15.61 7.60 -65.24
CA PRO A 148 -16.59 8.45 -64.57
C PRO A 148 -17.98 7.79 -64.55
N ASP A 149 -18.75 8.18 -63.53
CA ASP A 149 -20.19 7.94 -63.34
C ASP A 149 -20.59 6.69 -62.54
N ASP A 150 -20.70 6.84 -61.21
CA ASP A 150 -21.59 6.01 -60.38
C ASP A 150 -22.32 6.85 -59.32
N PRO A 151 -23.55 7.33 -59.59
CA PRO A 151 -24.37 8.07 -58.65
C PRO A 151 -25.26 7.09 -57.86
N GLY A 152 -24.81 6.61 -56.69
CA GLY A 152 -25.58 5.59 -55.99
C GLY A 152 -25.27 5.25 -54.53
N ARG A 153 -24.50 6.05 -53.76
CA ARG A 153 -24.29 5.74 -52.33
C ARG A 153 -25.23 6.53 -51.41
N PRO A 154 -26.10 5.86 -50.63
CA PRO A 154 -26.88 6.52 -49.59
C PRO A 154 -25.97 6.94 -48.42
N SER A 155 -26.14 8.20 -47.99
CA SER A 155 -25.55 8.77 -46.78
C SER A 155 -26.13 8.06 -45.54
N GLN A 156 -25.28 7.48 -44.71
CA GLN A 156 -25.67 6.90 -43.43
C GLN A 156 -25.76 8.03 -42.39
N PRO A 157 -26.94 8.33 -41.80
CA PRO A 157 -27.09 9.36 -40.78
C PRO A 157 -27.04 8.75 -39.37
N GLY A 158 -26.31 9.41 -38.47
CA GLY A 158 -26.56 9.34 -37.02
C GLY A 158 -25.45 8.69 -36.20
N GLU A 159 -24.44 9.47 -35.83
CA GLU A 159 -23.73 9.30 -34.56
C GLU A 159 -23.32 10.67 -34.01
N ASP A 160 -24.26 11.63 -34.10
CA ASP A 160 -24.17 12.96 -33.47
C ASP A 160 -24.93 12.91 -32.14
N ASP A 161 -24.29 12.43 -31.08
CA ASP A 161 -24.55 12.93 -29.71
C ASP A 161 -23.37 12.61 -28.76
N ILE A 162 -22.17 13.03 -29.15
CA ILE A 162 -21.08 13.21 -28.19
C ILE A 162 -20.96 14.71 -27.96
N ILE A 163 -21.52 15.17 -26.84
CA ILE A 163 -21.35 16.54 -26.37
C ILE A 163 -19.95 16.62 -25.74
N ASP A 164 -18.97 17.09 -26.52
CA ASP A 164 -17.67 17.49 -25.98
C ASP A 164 -17.84 18.79 -25.18
N VAL A 165 -17.58 18.72 -23.88
CA VAL A 165 -17.60 19.87 -22.98
C VAL A 165 -16.19 20.43 -22.91
N ASP A 166 -15.89 21.45 -23.72
CA ASP A 166 -14.67 22.23 -23.56
C ASP A 166 -14.82 23.14 -22.32
N PHE A 167 -13.96 22.93 -21.33
CA PHE A 167 -13.86 23.83 -20.17
C PHE A 167 -12.97 25.02 -20.53
N GLN A 168 -13.56 26.21 -20.56
CA GLN A 168 -12.81 27.47 -20.64
C GLN A 168 -12.50 27.97 -19.22
N GLU A 169 -11.23 27.96 -18.84
CA GLU A 169 -10.77 28.53 -17.58
C GLU A 169 -10.87 30.07 -17.65
N ILE A 170 -11.94 30.60 -17.05
CA ILE A 170 -12.11 32.05 -16.87
C ILE A 170 -11.13 32.53 -15.80
N SER A 171 -9.94 32.97 -16.23
CA SER A 171 -9.07 33.80 -15.41
C SER A 171 -9.76 35.16 -15.17
N PRO A 172 -9.81 35.66 -13.92
CA PRO A 172 -10.48 36.90 -13.58
C PRO A 172 -9.61 38.10 -13.95
N GLU A 173 -9.33 38.30 -15.23
CA GLU A 173 -8.79 39.57 -15.69
C GLU A 173 -9.22 39.85 -17.13
N SER A 174 -9.67 41.10 -17.34
CA SER A 174 -10.17 41.69 -18.58
C SER A 174 -11.61 41.33 -19.02
N THR A 175 -12.60 41.89 -18.33
CA THR A 175 -13.85 42.31 -18.99
C THR A 175 -13.68 43.78 -19.41
N PRO A 176 -13.54 44.11 -20.70
CA PRO A 176 -13.70 45.47 -21.18
C PRO A 176 -15.21 45.77 -21.19
N GLY A 177 -15.66 46.66 -20.29
CA GLY A 177 -17.03 47.20 -20.33
C GLY A 177 -17.92 46.90 -19.12
N GLY A 178 -17.35 46.60 -17.94
CA GLY A 178 -18.11 46.64 -16.68
C GLY A 178 -18.38 48.07 -16.22
N PRO A 179 -19.51 48.37 -15.56
CA PRO A 179 -19.82 49.71 -15.05
C PRO A 179 -18.73 50.21 -14.11
N ALA A 180 -18.40 51.50 -14.22
CA ALA A 180 -17.30 52.13 -13.52
C ALA A 180 -17.38 51.90 -11.99
N PRO A 181 -16.25 51.61 -11.33
CA PRO A 181 -16.18 51.57 -9.87
C PRO A 181 -16.59 52.93 -9.28
N ILE A 182 -17.46 52.89 -8.28
CA ILE A 182 -17.80 54.04 -7.45
C ILE A 182 -16.55 54.49 -6.70
N GLU A 183 -16.07 55.69 -7.02
CA GLU A 183 -14.94 56.35 -6.38
C GLU A 183 -15.35 56.75 -4.96
N TYR A 184 -14.75 56.08 -3.96
CA TYR A 184 -14.89 56.47 -2.56
C TYR A 184 -13.88 57.58 -2.30
N ASP A 185 -14.36 58.81 -2.27
CA ASP A 185 -13.59 59.99 -1.89
C ASP A 185 -13.26 59.91 -0.39
N GLY A 186 -11.99 59.62 -0.12
CA GLY A 186 -11.40 59.48 1.21
C GLY A 186 -10.35 60.56 1.44
N ASP A 187 -10.67 61.81 1.14
CA ASP A 187 -9.97 62.95 1.70
C ASP A 187 -10.26 63.04 3.21
N GLU A 188 -9.33 62.58 4.05
CA GLU A 188 -9.08 63.31 5.28
C GLU A 188 -7.59 63.33 5.64
N LYS A 189 -7.12 64.58 5.68
CA LYS A 189 -5.84 65.11 6.12
C LYS A 189 -5.37 64.59 7.49
N THR A 190 -4.03 64.57 7.58
CA THR A 190 -3.15 64.83 8.75
C THR A 190 -3.09 63.81 9.88
#